data_AF-A0A182LZA5-F1
#
_entry.id   AF-A0A182LZA5-F1
#
_cell.length_a   1.000
_cell.length_b   1.000
_cell.length_c   1.000
_cell.angle_alpha   90.00
_cell.angle_beta   90.00
_cell.angle_gamma   90.00
#
_symmetry.space_group_name_H-M   'P 1'
#
loop_
_entity.id
_entity.type
_entity.pdbx_description
1 polymer ?
#
loop_
_entity_poly.entity_id
_entity_poly.type
_entity_poly.pdbx_seq_one_letter_code
_entity_poly.pdbx_strand_id
1 'polypeptide(L)'
;MPTQRLTSLADLTCKDTKQSVGALMTKTNFLTFKYVTDNWGTETNGFKMVITSVKDSKLNCADFRCRLPDFCIHQDLRCDGINHCADGSDETVEANCPGPDRYINTIFGIELTWVILIGVSSLTICGCIVGITICVYVRNARNTPNQLNSSIQFTTLKLRSSGYRHLM
;
A
#
# COMPACT_ATOMS: atom_id res chain seq x y z
N MET A 1 19.69 57.12 -20.20
CA MET A 1 20.28 55.80 -19.88
C MET A 1 19.36 54.74 -20.46
N PRO A 2 19.83 53.84 -21.33
CA PRO A 2 18.95 52.83 -21.92
C PRO A 2 18.59 51.80 -20.85
N THR A 3 17.30 51.64 -20.60
CA THR A 3 16.72 50.56 -19.79
C THR A 3 17.02 49.25 -20.49
N GLN A 4 18.05 48.54 -20.03
CA GLN A 4 18.40 47.22 -20.52
C GLN A 4 17.26 46.28 -20.13
N ARG A 5 16.34 46.04 -21.06
CA ARG A 5 15.24 45.10 -20.90
C ARG A 5 15.86 43.73 -20.65
N LEU A 6 15.82 43.25 -19.40
CA LEU A 6 16.15 41.86 -19.08
C LEU A 6 15.23 40.99 -19.96
N THR A 7 15.80 40.36 -20.98
CA THR A 7 15.09 39.37 -21.77
C THR A 7 14.89 38.14 -20.89
N SER A 8 13.65 37.89 -20.47
CA SER A 8 13.28 36.67 -19.77
C SER A 8 13.50 35.46 -20.68
N LEU A 9 13.93 34.33 -20.10
CA LEU A 9 14.09 33.08 -20.83
C LEU A 9 12.77 32.60 -21.43
N ALA A 10 11.68 32.74 -20.67
CA ALA A 10 10.31 32.47 -21.06
C ALA A 10 9.37 33.34 -20.22
N ASP A 11 8.18 33.61 -20.76
CA ASP A 11 7.06 34.21 -20.03
C ASP A 11 5.87 33.26 -20.15
N LEU A 12 5.37 32.77 -19.02
CA LEU A 12 4.35 31.73 -18.96
C LEU A 12 3.08 32.29 -18.31
N THR A 13 1.95 32.07 -18.98
CA THR A 13 0.64 32.57 -18.58
C THR A 13 -0.31 31.42 -18.29
N CYS A 14 -1.50 31.71 -17.73
CA CYS A 14 -2.53 30.70 -17.50
C CYS A 14 -3.07 30.03 -18.78
N LYS A 15 -2.68 30.50 -19.97
CA LYS A 15 -3.06 29.89 -21.26
C LYS A 15 -2.09 28.79 -21.69
N ASP A 16 -0.90 28.76 -21.10
CA ASP A 16 0.16 27.86 -21.50
C ASP A 16 0.01 26.49 -20.83
N THR A 17 0.25 25.43 -21.58
CA THR A 17 0.14 24.05 -21.11
C THR A 17 1.47 23.32 -21.22
N LYS A 18 1.56 22.14 -20.59
CA LYS A 18 2.72 21.25 -20.74
C LYS A 18 3.02 20.93 -22.21
N GLN A 19 2.00 20.80 -23.05
CA GLN A 19 2.18 20.49 -24.48
C GLN A 19 2.69 21.70 -25.28
N SER A 20 2.33 22.93 -24.90
CA SER A 20 2.75 24.13 -25.64
C SER A 20 4.15 24.61 -25.25
N VAL A 21 4.55 24.42 -23.99
CA VAL A 21 5.83 24.94 -23.46
C VAL A 21 6.93 23.89 -23.42
N GLY A 22 6.58 22.65 -23.03
CA GLY A 22 7.58 21.62 -22.76
C GLY A 22 8.51 21.96 -21.57
N ALA A 23 9.72 21.42 -21.60
CA ALA A 23 10.73 21.66 -20.58
C ALA A 23 11.65 22.83 -20.97
N LEU A 24 11.88 23.76 -20.03
CA LEU A 24 12.77 24.90 -20.21
C LEU A 24 14.15 24.59 -19.62
N MET A 25 15.18 24.60 -20.46
CA MET A 25 16.55 24.28 -20.06
C MET A 25 17.41 25.56 -20.03
N THR A 26 18.23 25.71 -19.00
CA THR A 26 19.20 26.81 -18.88
C THR A 26 20.62 26.28 -18.88
N LYS A 27 21.55 27.09 -19.38
CA LYS A 27 23.00 26.79 -19.37
C LYS A 27 23.73 27.41 -18.18
N THR A 28 23.01 28.18 -17.36
CA THR A 28 23.58 28.99 -16.28
C THR A 28 23.24 28.37 -14.93
N ASN A 29 24.14 28.54 -13.96
CA ASN A 29 23.94 28.04 -12.59
C ASN A 29 22.90 28.85 -11.78
N PHE A 30 22.45 29.98 -12.32
CA PHE A 30 21.49 30.87 -11.68
C PHE A 30 20.24 30.98 -12.54
N LEU A 31 19.09 30.88 -11.89
CA LEU A 31 17.76 31.09 -12.46
C LEU A 31 16.99 32.02 -11.52
N THR A 32 16.35 33.05 -12.07
CA THR A 32 15.42 33.89 -11.30
C THR A 32 14.00 33.51 -11.67
N PHE A 33 13.24 33.04 -10.69
CA PHE A 33 11.82 32.75 -10.84
C PHE A 33 11.00 33.92 -10.29
N LYS A 34 10.13 34.48 -11.13
CA LYS A 34 9.17 35.52 -10.74
C LYS A 34 7.77 34.99 -10.97
N TYR A 35 7.04 34.81 -9.87
CA TYR A 35 5.62 34.46 -9.91
C TYR A 35 4.77 35.69 -9.57
N VAL A 36 3.76 35.96 -10.39
CA VAL A 36 2.80 37.06 -10.19
C VAL A 36 1.40 36.47 -10.26
N THR A 37 0.59 36.72 -9.24
CA THR A 37 -0.83 36.38 -9.19
C THR A 37 -1.64 37.64 -8.90
N ASP A 38 -2.84 37.72 -9.47
CA ASP A 38 -3.83 38.78 -9.27
C ASP A 38 -4.69 38.57 -8.02
N ASN A 39 -4.31 37.62 -7.15
CA ASN A 39 -5.01 37.28 -5.90
C ASN A 39 -6.42 36.68 -6.12
N TRP A 40 -6.70 36.12 -7.30
CA TRP A 40 -7.96 35.45 -7.63
C TRP A 40 -7.80 33.91 -7.76
N GLY A 41 -6.76 33.31 -7.17
CA GLY A 41 -6.60 31.86 -7.15
C GLY A 41 -7.54 31.20 -6.14
N THR A 42 -8.26 30.15 -6.55
CA THR A 42 -8.89 29.19 -5.61
C THR A 42 -7.84 28.15 -5.18
N GLU A 43 -8.00 27.49 -4.03
CA GLU A 43 -7.10 26.40 -3.60
C GLU A 43 -7.04 25.23 -4.60
N THR A 44 -7.99 25.17 -5.53
CA THR A 44 -8.07 24.18 -6.62
C THR A 44 -7.32 24.58 -7.88
N ASN A 45 -6.90 25.84 -8.03
CA ASN A 45 -6.24 26.36 -9.22
C ASN A 45 -4.81 26.81 -8.88
N GLY A 46 -3.83 26.06 -9.38
CA GLY A 46 -2.40 26.34 -9.19
C GLY A 46 -1.56 25.68 -10.30
N PHE A 47 -0.24 25.76 -10.18
CA PHE A 47 0.68 25.10 -11.10
C PHE A 47 1.74 24.34 -10.30
N LYS A 48 2.04 23.12 -10.73
CA LYS A 48 3.18 22.35 -10.21
C LYS A 48 4.36 22.64 -11.13
N MET A 49 5.41 23.22 -10.58
CA MET A 49 6.68 23.44 -11.27
C MET A 49 7.75 22.56 -10.65
N VAL A 50 8.52 21.88 -11.49
CA VAL A 50 9.63 21.01 -11.09
C VAL A 50 10.90 21.63 -11.65
N ILE A 51 11.85 21.96 -10.76
CA ILE A 51 13.16 22.49 -11.14
C ILE A 51 14.21 21.46 -10.74
N THR A 52 14.89 20.91 -11.74
CA THR A 52 15.92 19.89 -11.55
C THR A 52 17.28 20.45 -11.97
N SER A 53 18.29 20.28 -11.13
CA SER A 53 19.67 20.50 -11.55
C SER A 53 20.13 19.32 -12.40
N VAL A 54 20.52 19.58 -13.65
CA VAL A 54 20.97 18.56 -14.60
C VAL A 54 22.43 18.76 -14.96
N LYS A 55 23.13 17.67 -15.28
CA LYS A 55 24.51 17.66 -15.80
C LYS A 55 24.48 17.33 -17.29
N ASP A 56 25.38 17.91 -18.08
CA ASP A 56 25.54 17.57 -19.49
C ASP A 56 26.10 16.14 -19.62
N SER A 57 25.48 15.30 -20.46
CA SER A 57 25.89 13.91 -20.70
C SER A 57 27.29 13.75 -21.29
N LYS A 58 27.90 14.83 -21.80
CA LYS A 58 29.30 14.85 -22.22
C LYS A 58 30.28 14.72 -21.07
N LEU A 59 29.88 15.08 -19.86
CA LEU A 59 30.61 14.77 -18.63
C LEU A 59 30.18 13.38 -18.16
N ASN A 60 31.14 12.55 -17.71
CA ASN A 60 30.85 11.21 -17.19
C ASN A 60 29.67 11.23 -16.22
N CYS A 61 28.54 10.64 -16.63
CA CYS A 61 27.38 10.48 -15.78
C CYS A 61 27.63 9.32 -14.82
N ALA A 62 28.11 9.65 -13.62
CA ALA A 62 28.06 8.71 -12.50
C ALA A 62 26.61 8.42 -12.08
N ASP A 63 25.69 9.33 -12.44
CA ASP A 63 24.28 9.28 -12.08
C ASP A 63 23.39 8.73 -13.22
N PHE A 64 22.08 8.94 -13.15
CA PHE A 64 21.13 8.46 -14.16
C PHE A 64 21.10 9.35 -15.40
N ARG A 65 21.11 8.72 -16.58
CA ARG A 65 21.06 9.39 -17.88
C ARG A 65 19.64 9.35 -18.45
N CYS A 66 19.07 10.52 -18.69
CA CYS A 66 17.78 10.66 -19.34
C CYS A 66 17.84 10.21 -20.80
N ARG A 67 16.73 9.66 -21.32
CA ARG A 67 16.68 9.20 -22.71
C ARG A 67 16.65 10.39 -23.66
N LEU A 68 15.70 11.30 -23.48
CA LEU A 68 15.64 12.57 -24.23
C LEU A 68 15.13 13.75 -23.37
N PRO A 69 15.82 14.91 -23.38
CA PRO A 69 17.11 15.17 -24.00
C PRO A 69 18.27 14.57 -23.19
N ASP A 70 19.44 14.49 -23.83
CA ASP A 70 20.61 13.82 -23.30
C ASP A 70 21.28 14.63 -22.17
N PHE A 71 20.79 14.44 -20.95
CA PHE A 71 21.37 14.98 -19.73
C PHE A 71 21.29 13.97 -18.59
N CYS A 72 21.96 14.27 -17.48
CA CYS A 72 22.01 13.40 -16.32
C CYS A 72 21.46 14.07 -15.07
N ILE A 73 20.71 13.28 -14.30
CA ILE A 73 20.08 13.67 -13.05
C ILE A 73 20.62 12.81 -11.92
N HIS A 74 20.53 13.31 -10.68
CA HIS A 74 20.96 12.56 -9.51
C HIS A 74 20.18 11.24 -9.36
N GLN A 75 20.83 10.20 -8.86
CA GLN A 75 20.22 8.86 -8.75
C GLN A 75 18.99 8.81 -7.83
N ASP A 76 18.92 9.70 -6.84
CA ASP A 76 17.80 9.81 -5.89
C ASP A 76 16.52 10.38 -6.52
N LEU A 77 16.63 10.97 -7.71
CA LEU A 77 15.50 11.53 -8.46
C LEU A 77 14.85 10.48 -9.39
N ARG A 78 15.19 9.21 -9.22
CA ARG A 78 14.57 8.10 -9.94
C ARG A 78 13.43 7.53 -9.12
N CYS A 79 12.31 7.27 -9.78
CA CYS A 79 11.17 6.58 -9.21
C CYS A 79 10.56 7.33 -8.01
N ASP A 80 10.63 8.66 -8.00
CA ASP A 80 10.12 9.51 -6.92
C ASP A 80 8.69 10.03 -7.19
N GLY A 81 8.11 9.64 -8.33
CA GLY A 81 6.78 10.05 -8.80
C GLY A 81 6.78 11.42 -9.49
N ILE A 82 7.95 12.01 -9.75
CA ILE A 82 8.11 13.29 -10.43
C ILE A 82 8.96 13.07 -11.69
N ASN A 83 8.49 13.58 -12.83
CA ASN A 83 9.25 13.51 -14.07
C ASN A 83 10.33 14.60 -14.10
N HIS A 84 11.59 14.19 -13.92
CA HIS A 84 12.79 15.01 -14.01
C HIS A 84 13.45 14.97 -15.39
N CYS A 85 13.26 13.89 -16.16
CA CYS A 85 13.91 13.75 -17.48
C CYS A 85 13.17 14.44 -18.64
N ALA A 86 12.11 15.22 -18.37
CA ALA A 86 11.19 15.82 -19.33
C ALA A 86 10.36 14.80 -20.14
N ASP A 87 11.00 13.73 -20.64
CA ASP A 87 10.36 12.56 -21.26
C ASP A 87 9.80 11.56 -20.23
N GLY A 88 10.18 11.68 -18.96
CA GLY A 88 9.76 10.80 -17.87
C GLY A 88 10.50 9.47 -17.82
N SER A 89 11.62 9.33 -18.52
CA SER A 89 12.43 8.11 -18.54
C SER A 89 12.87 7.67 -17.13
N ASP A 90 13.06 8.62 -16.22
CA ASP A 90 13.37 8.43 -14.80
C ASP A 90 12.28 7.73 -13.98
N GLU A 91 11.04 7.74 -14.45
CA GLU A 91 9.86 7.14 -13.79
C GLU A 91 9.37 5.87 -14.50
N THR A 92 10.14 5.35 -15.45
CA THR A 92 9.78 4.18 -16.24
C THR A 92 10.61 2.95 -15.88
N VAL A 93 10.23 1.80 -16.45
CA VAL A 93 10.98 0.54 -16.32
C VAL A 93 12.43 0.67 -16.78
N GLU A 94 12.74 1.62 -17.68
CA GLU A 94 14.12 1.87 -18.13
C GLU A 94 15.01 2.44 -17.04
N ALA A 95 14.46 3.16 -16.07
CA ALA A 95 15.16 3.57 -14.87
C ALA A 95 15.24 2.44 -13.83
N ASN A 96 14.97 1.18 -14.21
CA ASN A 96 14.85 0.03 -13.31
C ASN A 96 13.93 0.34 -12.11
N CYS A 97 12.89 1.15 -12.32
CA CYS A 97 11.94 1.42 -11.28
C CYS A 97 11.19 0.14 -10.94
N PRO A 98 11.11 -0.24 -9.65
CA PRO A 98 10.14 -1.24 -9.27
C PRO A 98 8.77 -0.71 -9.70
N GLY A 99 8.09 -1.44 -10.59
CA GLY A 99 6.77 -1.03 -11.06
C GLY A 99 5.79 -0.83 -9.89
N PRO A 100 4.58 -0.29 -10.16
CA PRO A 100 3.53 -0.18 -9.16
C PRO A 100 3.19 -1.54 -8.49
N ASP A 101 3.68 -2.64 -9.05
CA ASP A 101 3.70 -4.00 -8.50
C ASP A 101 4.34 -4.09 -7.11
N ARG A 102 5.17 -3.12 -6.67
CA ARG A 102 5.61 -3.04 -5.27
C ARG A 102 4.53 -2.62 -4.28
N TYR A 103 3.40 -2.10 -4.75
CA TYR A 103 2.20 -1.90 -3.93
C TYR A 103 1.45 -3.22 -3.67
N ILE A 104 1.69 -4.28 -4.45
CA ILE A 104 1.06 -5.59 -4.22
C ILE A 104 1.78 -6.38 -3.11
N ASN A 105 3.06 -6.09 -2.85
CA ASN A 105 3.82 -6.74 -1.77
C ASN A 105 3.50 -6.20 -0.37
N THR A 106 2.72 -5.12 -0.29
CA THR A 106 2.36 -4.43 0.96
C THR A 106 0.85 -4.22 1.04
N ILE A 107 0.10 -5.31 1.17
CA ILE A 107 -1.30 -5.22 1.60
C ILE A 107 -1.30 -4.67 3.04
N PHE A 108 -1.80 -3.44 3.25
CA PHE A 108 -1.78 -2.72 4.54
C PHE A 108 -0.39 -2.45 5.14
N GLY A 109 0.62 -2.13 4.31
CA GLY A 109 1.94 -1.70 4.81
C GLY A 109 2.74 -2.77 5.57
N ILE A 110 2.27 -4.02 5.54
CA ILE A 110 2.98 -5.20 6.04
C ILE A 110 3.38 -6.07 4.87
N GLU A 111 4.61 -6.59 4.89
CA GLU A 111 5.07 -7.50 3.83
C GLU A 111 4.15 -8.73 3.77
N LEU A 112 3.78 -9.16 2.55
CA LEU A 112 2.96 -10.36 2.28
C LEU A 112 3.42 -11.61 3.06
N THR A 113 4.72 -11.71 3.34
CA THR A 113 5.32 -12.78 4.15
C THR A 113 4.70 -12.88 5.54
N TRP A 114 4.49 -11.75 6.22
CA TRP A 114 3.86 -11.71 7.54
C TRP A 114 2.38 -12.06 7.50
N VAL A 115 1.66 -11.62 6.45
CA VAL A 115 0.23 -11.93 6.27
C VAL A 115 0.01 -13.44 6.15
N ILE A 116 0.83 -14.11 5.33
CA ILE A 116 0.75 -15.57 5.14
C ILE A 116 1.10 -16.29 6.44
N LEU A 117 2.15 -15.85 7.15
CA LEU A 117 2.55 -16.45 8.44
C LEU A 117 1.45 -16.35 9.50
N ILE A 118 0.84 -15.17 9.65
CA ILE A 118 -0.25 -14.94 10.61
C ILE A 118 -1.49 -15.74 10.20
N GLY A 119 -1.84 -15.74 8.92
CA GLY A 119 -2.98 -16.49 8.39
C GLY A 119 -2.86 -17.99 8.65
N VAL A 120 -1.72 -18.60 8.31
CA VAL A 120 -1.46 -20.03 8.53
C VAL A 120 -1.38 -20.37 10.03
N SER A 121 -0.75 -19.51 10.84
CA SER A 121 -0.70 -19.68 12.29
C SER A 121 -2.11 -19.66 12.90
N SER A 122 -2.97 -18.73 12.47
CA SER A 122 -4.35 -18.65 12.96
C SER A 122 -5.17 -19.89 12.63
N LEU A 123 -5.03 -20.43 11.42
CA LEU A 123 -5.74 -21.63 10.98
C LEU A 123 -5.30 -22.88 11.74
N THR A 124 -4.00 -23.02 11.98
CA THR A 124 -3.47 -24.16 12.75
C THR A 124 -3.92 -24.10 14.20
N ILE A 125 -3.88 -22.92 14.84
CA ILE A 125 -4.37 -22.73 16.21
C ILE A 125 -5.87 -23.03 16.32
N CYS A 126 -6.68 -22.50 15.40
CA CYS A 126 -8.12 -22.79 15.37
C CYS A 126 -8.41 -24.28 15.18
N GLY A 127 -7.67 -24.95 14.28
CA GLY A 127 -7.78 -26.40 14.09
C GLY A 127 -7.45 -27.19 15.36
N CYS A 128 -6.38 -26.82 16.07
CA CYS A 128 -6.02 -27.43 17.34
C CYS A 128 -7.10 -27.21 18.42
N ILE A 129 -7.66 -26.00 18.54
CA ILE A 129 -8.72 -25.70 19.50
C ILE A 129 -9.96 -26.56 19.21
N VAL A 130 -10.39 -26.64 17.96
CA VAL A 130 -11.54 -27.47 17.56
C VAL A 130 -11.26 -28.96 17.80
N GLY A 131 -10.05 -29.44 17.50
CA GLY A 131 -9.64 -30.80 17.81
C GLY A 131 -9.69 -31.11 19.30
N ILE A 132 -9.16 -30.21 20.13
CA ILE A 132 -9.15 -30.36 21.60
C ILE A 132 -10.57 -30.34 22.16
N THR A 133 -11.45 -29.43 21.70
CA THR A 133 -12.84 -29.37 22.17
C THR A 133 -13.61 -30.64 21.82
N ILE A 134 -13.43 -31.17 20.61
CA ILE A 134 -14.02 -32.46 20.21
C ILE A 134 -13.46 -33.60 21.07
N CYS A 135 -12.15 -33.67 21.28
CA CYS A 135 -11.53 -34.69 22.12
C CYS A 135 -12.04 -34.66 23.57
N VAL A 136 -12.19 -33.47 24.15
CA VAL A 136 -12.72 -33.28 25.50
C VAL A 136 -14.20 -33.66 25.55
N TYR A 137 -15.00 -33.25 24.56
CA TYR A 137 -16.41 -33.61 24.48
C TYR A 137 -16.61 -35.13 24.40
N VAL A 138 -15.85 -35.81 23.54
CA VAL A 138 -15.91 -37.27 23.39
C VAL A 138 -15.39 -37.99 24.64
N ARG A 139 -14.32 -37.49 25.28
CA ARG A 139 -13.82 -38.04 26.55
C ARG A 139 -14.84 -37.88 27.68
N ASN A 140 -15.50 -36.73 27.78
CA ASN A 140 -16.53 -36.48 28.78
C ASN A 140 -17.73 -37.41 28.56
N ALA A 141 -18.19 -37.57 27.31
CA ALA A 141 -19.26 -38.51 26.96
C ALA A 141 -18.91 -39.98 27.26
N ARG A 142 -17.64 -40.37 27.08
CA ARG A 142 -17.13 -41.69 27.47
C ARG A 142 -16.99 -41.86 28.99
N ASN A 143 -16.78 -40.77 29.72
CA ASN A 143 -16.76 -40.73 31.19
C ASN A 143 -18.16 -40.65 31.81
N THR A 144 -19.22 -40.41 31.01
CA THR A 144 -20.63 -40.59 31.39
C THR A 144 -21.24 -41.94 30.93
N PRO A 145 -20.80 -43.10 31.42
CA PRO A 145 -21.56 -44.34 31.35
C PRO A 145 -22.05 -44.76 32.75
N ASN A 146 -22.47 -43.84 33.64
CA ASN A 146 -22.95 -44.20 34.99
C ASN A 146 -24.14 -43.39 35.53
N GLN A 147 -24.78 -42.51 34.76
CA GLN A 147 -25.97 -41.74 35.22
C GLN A 147 -27.23 -41.91 34.35
N LEU A 148 -27.26 -42.91 33.47
CA LEU A 148 -28.50 -43.32 32.79
C LEU A 148 -29.10 -44.63 33.35
N ASN A 149 -28.57 -45.15 34.46
CA ASN A 149 -29.10 -46.34 35.14
C ASN A 149 -29.78 -46.05 36.49
N SER A 150 -29.73 -44.80 36.97
CA SER A 150 -30.29 -44.41 38.28
C SER A 150 -31.72 -43.85 38.21
N SER A 151 -32.17 -43.37 37.04
CA SER A 151 -33.52 -42.83 36.85
C SER A 151 -34.56 -43.87 36.43
N ILE A 152 -34.14 -45.01 35.87
CA ILE A 152 -35.05 -46.11 35.48
C ILE A 152 -35.35 -47.04 36.68
N GLN A 153 -34.41 -47.20 37.62
CA GLN A 153 -34.59 -48.01 38.84
C GLN A 153 -35.58 -47.39 39.84
N PHE A 154 -35.62 -46.06 39.98
CA PHE A 154 -36.55 -45.41 40.90
C PHE A 154 -38.01 -45.40 40.40
N THR A 155 -38.21 -45.47 39.09
CA THR A 155 -39.54 -45.42 38.47
C THR A 155 -40.21 -46.80 38.42
N THR A 156 -39.43 -47.89 38.35
CA THR A 156 -39.96 -49.28 38.35
C THR A 156 -40.29 -49.81 39.74
N LEU A 157 -39.73 -49.26 40.82
CA LEU A 157 -40.07 -49.65 42.19
C LEU A 157 -41.38 -49.02 42.72
N LYS A 158 -41.85 -47.90 42.15
CA LYS A 158 -43.11 -47.27 42.57
C LYS A 158 -44.36 -47.93 41.97
N LEU A 159 -44.25 -48.54 40.79
CA LEU A 159 -45.40 -49.20 40.12
C LEU A 159 -45.59 -50.67 40.54
N ARG A 160 -44.60 -51.32 41.16
CA ARG A 160 -44.73 -52.72 41.61
C ARG A 160 -45.35 -52.88 43.01
N SER A 161 -45.37 -51.82 43.83
CA SER A 161 -45.95 -51.86 45.18
C SER A 161 -47.49 -51.69 45.23
N SER A 162 -48.15 -51.31 44.14
CA SER A 162 -49.62 -51.07 44.13
C SER A 162 -50.45 -52.20 43.52
N GLY A 163 -49.83 -53.29 43.06
CA GLY A 163 -50.50 -54.39 42.35
C GLY A 163 -50.62 -55.72 43.11
N TYR A 164 -50.20 -55.79 44.38
CA TYR A 164 -50.22 -57.02 45.20
C TYR A 164 -50.79 -56.80 46.61
N ARG A 165 -51.91 -56.06 46.72
CA ARG A 165 -52.70 -55.93 47.96
C ARG A 165 -54.21 -56.10 47.71
N HIS A 166 -54.58 -57.10 46.92
CA HIS A 166 -55.95 -57.59 46.82
C HIS A 166 -55.92 -59.04 46.30
N LEU A 167 -55.55 -60.00 47.15
CA LEU A 167 -55.81 -61.45 47.00
C LEU A 167 -55.26 -62.20 48.23
N MET A 168 -55.92 -62.00 49.37
CA MET A 168 -56.28 -62.98 50.41
C MET A 168 -56.89 -62.25 51.60
#